data_AF-A0A177YEV6-F1
#
_entry.id   AF-A0A177YEV6-F1
#
_cell.length_a   1.000
_cell.length_b   1.000
_cell.length_c   1.000
_cell.angle_alpha   90.00
_cell.angle_beta   90.00
_cell.angle_gamma   90.00
#
_symmetry.space_group_name_H-M   'P 1'
#
loop_
_entity.id
_entity.type
_entity.pdbx_description
1 polymer ?
#
loop_
_entity_poly.entity_id
_entity_poly.type
_entity_poly.pdbx_seq_one_letter_code
_entity_poly.pdbx_strand_id
1 'polypeptide(L)'
;MTSPVPAWISWPIIVLMALTLVVRVAWLNSSIIDRLTTRSLVIGWFALVLRESAVQDAIRHLPKPLGDVALFQQLTFCCIVMVVMAIYGMSRLWVGADPSAVWKRQRVYDAIGLALSAVILLSGTPSRKAGELVDQYLGWPAVVLWTAFYAPILFVAVAVMRIFLREARHPDTAVREKALYGLAIAIAVGLALVAVSTPILTLQEVLTGSGSADPEMHVNDEAQRNSPTALTEIPHS
;
A
#
# COMPACT_ATOMS: atom_id res chain seq x y z
N MET A 1 1.74 9.46 8.39
CA MET A 1 1.37 10.67 7.63
C MET A 1 -0.09 10.55 7.28
N THR A 2 -0.94 11.48 7.74
CA THR A 2 -2.28 11.64 7.18
C THR A 2 -2.13 12.09 5.73
N SER A 3 -2.98 11.60 4.82
CA SER A 3 -2.91 11.98 3.40
C SER A 3 -2.93 13.51 3.28
N PRO A 4 -1.97 14.15 2.58
CA PRO A 4 -1.97 15.60 2.32
C PRO A 4 -3.11 16.01 1.36
N VAL A 5 -3.88 15.04 0.86
CA VAL A 5 -5.05 15.28 0.01
C VAL A 5 -6.18 15.85 0.85
N PRO A 6 -6.74 17.02 0.50
CA PRO A 6 -7.88 17.59 1.19
C PRO A 6 -9.07 16.64 1.23
N ALA A 7 -9.74 16.55 2.38
CA ALA A 7 -10.87 15.64 2.60
C ALA A 7 -11.98 15.78 1.53
N TRP A 8 -12.22 17.00 1.03
CA TRP A 8 -13.22 17.26 -0.01
C TRP A 8 -12.90 16.61 -1.37
N ILE A 9 -11.66 16.18 -1.60
CA ILE A 9 -11.26 15.38 -2.78
C ILE A 9 -11.29 13.88 -2.46
N SER A 10 -10.81 13.48 -1.27
CA SER A 10 -10.77 12.07 -0.85
C SER A 10 -12.15 11.44 -0.76
N TRP A 11 -13.12 12.14 -0.15
CA TRP A 11 -14.47 11.62 0.07
C TRP A 11 -15.23 11.28 -1.22
N PRO A 12 -15.27 12.14 -2.26
CA PRO A 12 -15.86 11.80 -3.55
C PRO A 12 -15.27 10.53 -4.16
N ILE A 13 -13.96 10.32 -4.05
CA ILE A 13 -13.29 9.12 -4.59
C ILE A 13 -13.72 7.87 -3.81
N ILE A 14 -13.75 7.96 -2.47
CA ILE A 14 -14.19 6.86 -1.59
C ILE A 14 -15.66 6.50 -1.87
N VAL A 15 -16.53 7.50 -2.05
CA VAL A 15 -17.96 7.31 -2.35
C VAL A 15 -18.14 6.73 -3.75
N LEU A 16 -17.43 7.25 -4.75
CA LEU A 16 -17.46 6.71 -6.11
C LEU A 16 -17.01 5.24 -6.12
N MET A 17 -15.94 4.91 -5.40
CA MET A 17 -15.47 3.54 -5.27
C MET A 17 -16.49 2.65 -4.54
N ALA A 18 -17.14 3.15 -3.48
CA ALA A 18 -18.23 2.43 -2.81
C ALA A 18 -19.39 2.15 -3.78
N LEU A 19 -19.77 3.14 -4.60
CA LEU A 19 -20.83 2.98 -5.59
C LEU A 19 -20.47 1.92 -6.64
N THR A 20 -19.24 1.96 -7.18
CA THR A 20 -18.77 0.94 -8.13
C THR A 20 -18.75 -0.46 -7.52
N LEU A 21 -18.43 -0.56 -6.22
CA LEU A 21 -18.50 -1.80 -5.46
C LEU A 21 -19.92 -2.33 -5.33
N VAL A 22 -20.88 -1.49 -4.95
CA VAL A 22 -22.29 -1.87 -4.84
C VAL A 22 -22.80 -2.39 -6.19
N VAL A 23 -22.51 -1.68 -7.28
CA VAL A 23 -22.88 -2.11 -8.64
C VAL A 23 -22.24 -3.45 -8.98
N ARG A 24 -20.94 -3.63 -8.70
CA ARG A 24 -20.24 -4.89 -8.98
C ARG A 24 -20.79 -6.07 -8.19
N VAL A 25 -21.02 -5.89 -6.90
CA VAL A 25 -21.56 -6.93 -6.01
C VAL A 25 -22.97 -7.30 -6.44
N ALA A 26 -23.79 -6.31 -6.80
CA ALA A 26 -25.18 -6.55 -7.20
C ALA A 26 -25.29 -7.22 -8.57
N TRP A 27 -24.49 -6.81 -9.57
CA TRP A 27 -24.75 -7.16 -10.97
C TRP A 27 -23.64 -7.94 -11.69
N LEU A 28 -22.39 -7.86 -11.25
CA LEU A 28 -21.25 -8.38 -12.01
C LEU A 28 -20.58 -9.62 -11.37
N ASN A 29 -21.11 -10.18 -10.28
CA ASN A 29 -20.42 -11.21 -9.50
C ASN A 29 -20.57 -12.66 -10.02
N SER A 30 -20.69 -12.83 -11.34
CA SER A 30 -20.99 -14.12 -11.97
C SER A 30 -19.74 -14.95 -12.28
N SER A 31 -18.65 -14.33 -12.73
CA SER A 31 -17.41 -15.05 -13.06
C SER A 31 -16.41 -15.14 -11.90
N ILE A 32 -15.44 -16.07 -11.99
CA ILE A 32 -14.35 -16.20 -11.01
C ILE A 32 -13.47 -14.93 -11.01
N ILE A 33 -13.21 -14.35 -12.18
CA ILE A 33 -12.46 -13.09 -12.30
C ILE A 33 -13.23 -11.95 -11.63
N ASP A 34 -14.55 -11.89 -11.80
CA ASP A 34 -15.36 -10.85 -11.18
C ASP A 34 -15.39 -10.98 -9.66
N ARG A 35 -15.45 -12.20 -9.13
CA ARG A 35 -15.36 -12.48 -7.69
C ARG A 35 -14.02 -12.02 -7.11
N LEU A 36 -12.91 -12.36 -7.78
CA LEU A 36 -11.58 -11.92 -7.36
C LEU A 36 -11.42 -10.40 -7.44
N THR A 37 -11.95 -9.78 -8.50
CA THR A 37 -11.91 -8.32 -8.69
C THR A 37 -12.75 -7.61 -7.63
N THR A 38 -13.95 -8.12 -7.34
CA THR A 38 -14.83 -7.54 -6.33
C THR A 38 -14.19 -7.66 -4.95
N ARG A 39 -13.58 -8.80 -4.63
CA ARG A 39 -12.84 -8.98 -3.38
C ARG A 39 -11.67 -8.01 -3.24
N SER A 40 -10.86 -7.83 -4.30
CA SER A 40 -9.73 -6.90 -4.25
C SER A 40 -10.19 -5.45 -4.10
N LEU A 41 -11.27 -5.06 -4.79
CA LEU A 41 -11.86 -3.73 -4.64
C LEU A 41 -12.41 -3.48 -3.23
N VAL A 42 -13.06 -4.48 -2.59
CA VAL A 42 -13.56 -4.33 -1.22
C VAL A 42 -12.41 -4.10 -0.25
N ILE A 43 -11.33 -4.88 -0.36
CA ILE A 43 -10.14 -4.72 0.48
C ILE A 43 -9.47 -3.37 0.21
N GLY A 44 -9.36 -2.96 -1.06
CA GLY A 44 -8.81 -1.66 -1.44
C GLY A 44 -9.65 -0.49 -0.91
N TRP A 45 -10.97 -0.61 -0.93
CA TRP A 45 -11.87 0.41 -0.38
C TRP A 45 -11.68 0.54 1.13
N PHE A 46 -11.59 -0.60 1.84
CA PHE A 46 -11.29 -0.59 3.28
C PHE A 46 -9.95 0.08 3.57
N ALA A 47 -8.92 -0.19 2.77
CA ALA A 47 -7.62 0.47 2.88
C ALA A 47 -7.69 2.00 2.68
N LEU A 48 -8.50 2.47 1.72
CA LEU A 48 -8.70 3.90 1.48
C LEU A 48 -9.41 4.58 2.66
N VAL A 49 -10.49 3.97 3.16
CA VAL A 49 -11.21 4.48 4.33
C VAL A 49 -10.29 4.56 5.54
N LEU A 50 -9.46 3.54 5.76
CA LEU A 50 -8.52 3.49 6.88
C LEU A 50 -7.40 4.53 6.80
N ARG A 51 -7.05 4.95 5.58
CA ARG A 51 -6.05 5.98 5.35
C ARG A 51 -6.62 7.40 5.38
N GLU A 52 -7.94 7.56 5.46
CA GLU A 52 -8.56 8.87 5.38
C GLU A 52 -8.34 9.69 6.65
N SER A 53 -8.02 10.98 6.47
CA SER A 53 -7.68 11.91 7.55
C SER A 53 -8.75 11.96 8.65
N ALA A 54 -10.02 12.16 8.26
CA ALA A 54 -11.15 12.20 9.18
C ALA A 54 -11.34 10.89 9.97
N VAL A 55 -11.05 9.74 9.34
CA VAL A 55 -11.16 8.43 9.99
C VAL A 55 -10.00 8.25 10.97
N GLN A 56 -8.78 8.65 10.60
CA GLN A 56 -7.63 8.63 11.50
C GLN A 56 -7.83 9.55 12.71
N ASP A 57 -8.43 10.73 12.52
CA ASP A 57 -8.75 11.64 13.61
C ASP A 57 -9.83 11.07 14.53
N ALA A 58 -10.89 10.47 13.99
CA ALA A 58 -11.89 9.77 14.79
C ALA A 58 -11.28 8.62 15.60
N ILE A 59 -10.35 7.87 15.00
CA ILE A 59 -9.61 6.79 15.67
C ILE A 59 -8.79 7.34 16.85
N ARG A 60 -8.10 8.48 16.71
CA ARG A 60 -7.30 9.08 17.81
C ARG A 60 -8.09 9.30 19.10
N HIS A 61 -9.40 9.52 18.99
CA HIS A 61 -10.27 9.76 20.14
C HIS A 61 -10.74 8.47 20.84
N LEU A 62 -10.45 7.28 20.29
CA LEU A 62 -10.82 5.99 20.89
C LEU A 62 -9.81 5.52 21.96
N PRO A 63 -10.26 4.75 22.97
CA PRO A 63 -9.36 4.15 23.94
C PRO A 63 -8.41 3.13 23.30
N LYS A 64 -7.17 3.05 23.79
CA LYS A 64 -6.18 2.06 23.34
C LYS A 64 -6.69 0.63 23.62
N PRO A 65 -6.46 -0.34 22.72
CA PRO A 65 -5.59 -0.28 21.54
C PRO A 65 -6.24 0.27 20.26
N LEU A 66 -7.56 0.54 20.28
CA LEU A 66 -8.32 0.98 19.10
C LEU A 66 -8.06 2.45 18.72
N GLY A 67 -7.34 3.21 19.54
CA GLY A 67 -6.90 4.57 19.20
C GLY A 67 -5.49 4.68 18.61
N ASP A 68 -4.82 3.57 18.34
CA ASP A 68 -3.47 3.57 17.77
C ASP A 68 -3.49 3.78 16.25
N VAL A 69 -3.31 5.03 15.81
CA VAL A 69 -3.26 5.38 14.38
C VAL A 69 -2.15 4.65 13.63
N ALA A 70 -1.01 4.39 14.27
CA ALA A 70 0.11 3.71 13.63
C ALA A 70 -0.22 2.23 13.33
N LEU A 71 -1.03 1.59 14.18
CA LEU A 71 -1.59 0.27 13.91
C LEU A 71 -2.48 0.28 12.65
N PHE A 72 -3.39 1.24 12.52
CA PHE A 72 -4.27 1.32 11.35
C PHE A 72 -3.54 1.68 10.06
N GLN A 73 -2.49 2.49 10.14
CA GLN A 73 -1.60 2.73 8.98
C GLN A 73 -0.87 1.45 8.58
N GLN A 74 -0.39 0.63 9.51
CA GLN A 74 0.21 -0.67 9.20
C GLN A 74 -0.79 -1.66 8.62
N LEU A 75 -2.03 -1.69 9.15
CA LEU A 75 -3.11 -2.50 8.59
C LEU A 75 -3.43 -2.11 7.14
N THR A 76 -3.31 -0.83 6.79
CA THR A 76 -3.46 -0.37 5.40
C THR A 76 -2.42 -1.04 4.48
N PHE A 77 -1.17 -1.17 4.92
CA PHE A 77 -0.14 -1.90 4.16
C PHE A 77 -0.50 -3.39 4.00
N CYS A 78 -1.00 -4.03 5.06
CA CYS A 78 -1.49 -5.41 4.98
C CYS A 78 -2.62 -5.56 3.94
N CYS A 79 -3.59 -4.63 3.94
CA CYS A 79 -4.67 -4.62 2.95
C CYS A 79 -4.12 -4.52 1.52
N ILE A 80 -3.15 -3.63 1.28
CA ILE A 80 -2.51 -3.47 -0.03
C ILE A 80 -1.82 -4.77 -0.46
N VAL A 81 -1.07 -5.43 0.42
CA VAL A 81 -0.42 -6.72 0.11
C VAL A 81 -1.46 -7.77 -0.30
N MET A 82 -2.60 -7.84 0.40
CA MET A 82 -3.68 -8.77 0.05
C MET A 82 -4.33 -8.44 -1.30
N VAL A 83 -4.50 -7.16 -1.64
CA VAL A 83 -4.96 -6.72 -2.96
C VAL A 83 -3.98 -7.16 -4.05
N VAL A 84 -2.67 -6.98 -3.81
CA VAL A 84 -1.60 -7.39 -4.73
C VAL A 84 -1.62 -8.90 -4.97
N MET A 85 -1.82 -9.71 -3.93
CA MET A 85 -1.96 -11.17 -4.06
C MET A 85 -3.20 -11.58 -4.85
N ALA A 86 -4.32 -10.85 -4.72
CA ALA A 86 -5.51 -11.07 -5.54
C ALA A 86 -5.25 -10.72 -7.01
N ILE A 87 -4.55 -9.61 -7.28
CA ILE A 87 -4.13 -9.21 -8.63
C ILE A 87 -3.20 -10.26 -9.24
N TYR A 88 -2.29 -10.83 -8.45
CA TYR A 88 -1.44 -11.93 -8.91
C TYR A 88 -2.24 -13.18 -9.30
N GLY A 89 -3.28 -13.52 -8.54
CA GLY A 89 -4.19 -14.62 -8.91
C GLY A 89 -4.88 -14.39 -10.26
N MET A 90 -5.39 -13.18 -10.48
CA MET A 90 -6.05 -12.76 -11.73
C MET A 90 -5.06 -12.76 -12.91
N SER A 91 -3.92 -12.10 -12.71
CA SER A 91 -2.59 -12.48 -13.19
C SER A 91 -2.48 -13.76 -14.00
N ARG A 92 -2.47 -14.86 -13.24
CA ARG A 92 -2.23 -16.20 -13.74
C ARG A 92 -3.37 -16.72 -14.62
N LEU A 93 -4.61 -16.30 -14.34
CA LEU A 93 -5.76 -16.68 -15.16
C LEU A 93 -5.66 -16.12 -16.59
N TRP A 94 -5.15 -14.90 -16.76
CA TRP A 94 -4.93 -14.33 -18.09
C TRP A 94 -3.89 -15.09 -18.91
N VAL A 95 -2.98 -15.82 -18.27
CA VAL A 95 -1.97 -16.66 -18.96
C VAL A 95 -2.48 -18.10 -19.16
N GLY A 96 -3.79 -18.34 -19.01
CA GLY A 96 -4.40 -19.65 -19.25
C GLY A 96 -4.27 -20.64 -18.08
N ALA A 97 -4.12 -20.14 -16.84
CA ALA A 97 -4.22 -21.01 -15.68
C ALA A 97 -5.60 -21.67 -15.59
N ASP A 98 -5.62 -22.95 -15.22
CA ASP A 98 -6.86 -23.71 -15.00
C ASP A 98 -7.82 -23.00 -14.01
N PRO A 99 -9.03 -22.61 -14.46
CA PRO A 99 -10.05 -21.99 -13.62
C PRO A 99 -10.50 -22.87 -12.43
N SER A 100 -10.43 -24.20 -12.57
CA SER A 100 -10.90 -25.14 -11.53
C SER A 100 -10.02 -25.11 -10.27
N ALA A 101 -8.73 -24.81 -10.45
CA ALA A 101 -7.75 -24.76 -9.37
C ALA A 101 -7.55 -23.35 -8.77
N VAL A 102 -8.29 -22.34 -9.23
CA VAL A 102 -8.09 -20.93 -8.86
C VAL A 102 -8.13 -20.73 -7.36
N TRP A 103 -9.17 -21.23 -6.67
CA TRP A 103 -9.33 -21.03 -5.24
C TRP A 103 -8.27 -21.74 -4.41
N LYS A 104 -7.68 -22.84 -4.91
CA LYS A 104 -6.56 -23.51 -4.24
C LYS A 104 -5.28 -22.67 -4.37
N ARG A 105 -5.01 -22.12 -5.55
CA ARG A 105 -3.86 -21.24 -5.79
C ARG A 105 -4.00 -19.91 -5.04
N GLN A 106 -5.20 -19.32 -5.06
CA GLN A 106 -5.48 -18.09 -4.35
C GLN A 106 -5.30 -18.26 -2.84
N ARG A 107 -5.68 -19.40 -2.26
CA ARG A 107 -5.41 -19.68 -0.84
C ARG A 107 -3.91 -19.69 -0.51
N VAL A 108 -3.07 -20.18 -1.40
CA VAL A 108 -1.60 -20.13 -1.23
C VAL A 108 -1.12 -18.68 -1.30
N TYR A 109 -1.60 -17.90 -2.27
CA TYR A 109 -1.24 -16.48 -2.40
C TYR A 109 -1.72 -15.65 -1.22
N ASP A 110 -2.93 -15.91 -0.74
CA ASP A 110 -3.49 -15.30 0.46
C ASP A 110 -2.67 -15.68 1.71
N ALA A 111 -2.23 -16.94 1.82
CA ALA A 111 -1.37 -17.38 2.92
C ALA A 111 0.01 -16.67 2.90
N ILE A 112 0.60 -16.51 1.72
CA ILE A 112 1.84 -15.73 1.55
C ILE A 112 1.59 -14.26 1.93
N GLY A 113 0.49 -13.67 1.47
CA GLY A 113 0.10 -12.30 1.81
C GLY A 113 -0.12 -12.10 3.31
N LEU A 114 -0.73 -13.07 3.99
CA LEU A 114 -0.91 -13.07 5.44
C LEU A 114 0.41 -13.23 6.19
N ALA A 115 1.31 -14.09 5.72
CA ALA A 115 2.65 -14.24 6.31
C ALA A 115 3.46 -12.94 6.19
N LEU A 116 3.44 -12.31 5.00
CA LEU A 116 4.08 -11.00 4.79
C LEU A 116 3.43 -9.91 5.65
N SER A 117 2.10 -9.92 5.78
CA SER A 117 1.37 -9.00 6.66
C SER A 117 1.78 -9.17 8.12
N ALA A 118 1.97 -10.40 8.59
CA ALA A 118 2.47 -10.66 9.94
C ALA A 118 3.89 -10.12 10.13
N VAL A 119 4.78 -10.28 9.14
CA VAL A 119 6.13 -9.69 9.16
C VAL A 119 6.05 -8.16 9.22
N ILE A 120 5.19 -7.52 8.42
CA ILE A 120 4.98 -6.06 8.42
C ILE A 120 4.52 -5.59 9.81
N LEU A 121 3.53 -6.27 10.41
CA LEU A 121 3.01 -5.92 11.74
C LEU A 121 4.07 -6.09 12.84
N LEU A 122 4.86 -7.18 12.78
CA LEU A 122 5.92 -7.46 13.76
C LEU A 122 7.06 -6.45 13.64
N SER A 123 7.58 -6.23 12.43
CA SER A 123 8.63 -5.26 12.16
C SER A 123 8.19 -3.81 12.41
N GLY A 124 6.90 -3.52 12.31
CA GLY A 124 6.32 -2.23 12.66
C GLY A 124 6.08 -2.01 14.16
N THR A 125 6.27 -3.04 15.01
CA THR A 125 6.03 -2.94 16.46
C THR A 125 6.96 -1.96 17.18
N PRO A 126 8.27 -1.90 16.88
CA PRO A 126 9.17 -0.92 17.50
C PRO A 126 8.74 0.51 17.22
N SER A 127 8.40 0.85 15.98
CA SER A 127 7.90 2.18 15.60
C SER A 127 6.60 2.52 16.32
N ARG A 128 5.66 1.56 16.42
CA ARG A 128 4.41 1.74 17.20
C ARG A 128 4.66 2.01 18.67
N LYS A 129 5.63 1.33 19.28
CA LYS A 129 6.00 1.55 20.69
C LYS A 129 6.64 2.93 20.89
N ALA A 130 7.37 3.42 19.91
CA ALA A 130 7.95 4.77 19.91
C ALA A 130 6.90 5.87 19.62
N GLY A 131 5.69 5.51 19.19
CA GLY A 131 4.68 6.48 18.75
C GLY A 131 5.02 7.15 17.41
N GLU A 132 6.02 6.61 16.71
CA GLU A 132 6.56 7.15 15.47
C GLU A 132 6.08 6.34 14.27
N LEU A 133 6.11 6.99 13.11
CA LEU A 133 5.90 6.31 11.83
C LEU A 133 7.09 5.40 11.52
N VAL A 134 6.85 4.39 10.68
CA VAL A 134 7.92 3.49 10.22
C VAL A 134 9.02 4.27 9.49
N ASP A 135 8.64 5.31 8.75
CA ASP A 135 9.57 6.21 8.05
C ASP A 135 10.32 7.15 8.98
N GLN A 136 9.83 7.36 10.21
CA GLN A 136 10.48 8.23 11.21
C GLN A 136 11.46 7.43 12.08
N TYR A 137 11.06 6.23 12.50
CA TYR A 137 11.86 5.40 13.40
C TYR A 137 13.15 4.86 12.75
N LEU A 138 13.21 4.81 11.41
CA LEU A 138 14.37 4.47 10.58
C LEU A 138 15.41 3.55 11.24
N GLY A 139 15.17 2.25 11.12
CA GLY A 139 16.06 1.21 11.61
C GLY A 139 15.92 -0.08 10.83
N TRP A 140 16.67 -1.13 11.21
CA TRP A 140 16.55 -2.46 10.62
C TRP A 140 15.10 -2.99 10.49
N PRO A 141 14.18 -2.76 11.46
CA PRO A 141 12.79 -3.15 11.29
C PRO A 141 12.09 -2.46 10.11
N ALA A 142 12.43 -1.19 9.81
CA ALA A 142 11.88 -0.47 8.66
C ALA A 142 12.36 -1.08 7.33
N VAL A 143 13.63 -1.49 7.23
CA VAL A 143 14.17 -2.19 6.04
C VAL A 143 13.41 -3.49 5.79
N VAL A 144 13.21 -4.29 6.84
CA VAL A 144 12.46 -5.56 6.75
C VAL A 144 11.01 -5.30 6.33
N LEU A 145 10.36 -4.29 6.92
CA LEU A 145 8.98 -3.93 6.60
C LEU A 145 8.85 -3.50 5.13
N TRP A 146 9.69 -2.57 4.67
CA TRP A 146 9.64 -2.07 3.29
C TRP A 146 9.96 -3.16 2.27
N THR A 147 10.94 -4.02 2.59
CA THR A 147 11.25 -5.18 1.74
C THR A 147 10.06 -6.14 1.65
N ALA A 148 9.44 -6.50 2.78
CA ALA A 148 8.30 -7.41 2.82
C ALA A 148 7.06 -6.83 2.11
N PHE A 149 6.88 -5.51 2.16
CA PHE A 149 5.79 -4.80 1.51
C PHE A 149 5.99 -4.70 -0.02
N TYR A 150 7.18 -4.32 -0.46
CA TYR A 150 7.44 -4.06 -1.89
C TYR A 150 7.83 -5.29 -2.69
N ALA A 151 8.37 -6.34 -2.08
CA ALA A 151 8.66 -7.60 -2.76
C ALA A 151 7.47 -8.18 -3.57
N PRO A 152 6.25 -8.34 -3.00
CA PRO A 152 5.12 -8.83 -3.77
C PRO A 152 4.66 -7.84 -4.84
N ILE A 153 4.75 -6.53 -4.59
CA ILE A 153 4.39 -5.48 -5.56
C ILE A 153 5.30 -5.58 -6.79
N LEU A 154 6.61 -5.68 -6.57
CA LEU A 154 7.59 -5.84 -7.63
C LEU A 154 7.32 -7.11 -8.46
N PHE A 155 7.05 -8.23 -7.79
CA PHE A 155 6.78 -9.49 -8.46
C PHE A 155 5.54 -9.42 -9.37
N VAL A 156 4.45 -8.81 -8.87
CA VAL A 156 3.24 -8.62 -9.66
C VAL A 156 3.46 -7.63 -10.80
N ALA A 157 4.15 -6.52 -10.55
CA ALA A 157 4.48 -5.53 -11.59
C ALA A 157 5.26 -6.18 -12.75
N VAL A 158 6.29 -6.99 -12.44
CA VAL A 158 7.05 -7.73 -13.45
C VAL A 158 6.20 -8.75 -14.19
N ALA A 159 5.35 -9.51 -13.47
CA ALA A 159 4.47 -10.50 -14.09
C ALA A 159 3.48 -9.86 -15.06
N VAL A 160 2.80 -8.79 -14.63
CA VAL A 160 1.84 -8.02 -15.44
C VAL A 160 2.54 -7.35 -16.63
N MET A 161 3.71 -6.75 -16.42
CA MET A 161 4.52 -6.16 -17.50
C MET A 161 4.87 -7.19 -18.57
N ARG A 162 5.27 -8.41 -18.17
CA ARG A 162 5.58 -9.51 -19.12
C ARG A 162 4.36 -9.92 -19.95
N ILE A 163 3.17 -9.94 -19.33
CA ILE A 163 1.92 -10.24 -20.04
C ILE A 163 1.65 -9.17 -21.09
N PHE A 164 1.67 -7.89 -20.71
CA PHE A 164 1.42 -6.80 -21.65
C PHE A 164 2.49 -6.66 -22.73
N LEU A 165 3.76 -6.95 -22.43
CA LEU A 165 4.82 -7.00 -23.43
C LEU A 165 4.61 -8.12 -24.45
N ARG A 166 4.10 -9.27 -24.02
CA ARG A 166 3.77 -10.37 -24.93
C ARG A 166 2.62 -9.96 -25.85
N GLU A 167 1.58 -9.34 -25.31
CA GLU A 167 0.39 -8.92 -26.06
C GLU A 167 0.69 -7.77 -27.04
N ALA A 168 1.52 -6.81 -26.62
CA ALA A 168 1.96 -5.70 -27.47
C ALA A 168 2.82 -6.15 -28.66
N ARG A 169 3.49 -7.29 -28.54
CA ARG A 169 4.31 -7.89 -29.60
C ARG A 169 3.50 -8.80 -30.54
N HIS A 170 2.23 -9.06 -30.25
CA HIS A 170 1.41 -9.85 -31.15
C HIS A 170 1.20 -9.08 -32.48
N PRO A 171 1.38 -9.73 -33.64
CA PRO A 171 1.36 -9.05 -34.94
C PRO A 171 0.00 -8.42 -35.27
N ASP A 172 -1.09 -8.99 -34.77
CA ASP A 172 -2.47 -8.53 -35.02
C ASP A 172 -2.95 -7.42 -34.09
N THR A 173 -2.14 -6.96 -33.14
CA THR A 173 -2.56 -5.96 -32.15
C THR A 173 -2.72 -4.57 -32.77
N ALA A 174 -3.89 -3.96 -32.58
CA ALA A 174 -4.20 -2.63 -33.11
C ALA A 174 -3.30 -1.56 -32.46
N VAL A 175 -3.02 -0.45 -33.18
CA VAL A 175 -2.19 0.65 -32.67
C VAL A 175 -2.74 1.25 -31.36
N ARG A 176 -4.07 1.34 -31.24
CA ARG A 176 -4.75 1.80 -30.02
C ARG A 176 -4.53 0.86 -28.83
N GLU A 177 -4.53 -0.45 -29.07
CA GLU A 177 -4.27 -1.46 -28.04
C GLU A 177 -2.80 -1.42 -27.61
N LYS A 178 -1.88 -1.24 -28.56
CA LYS A 178 -0.45 -1.01 -28.26
C LYS A 178 -0.24 0.20 -27.37
N ALA A 179 -0.99 1.28 -27.55
CA ALA A 179 -0.94 2.46 -26.66
C ALA A 179 -1.40 2.13 -25.24
N LEU A 180 -2.51 1.37 -25.10
CA LEU A 180 -3.00 0.92 -23.78
C LEU A 180 -1.99 -0.01 -23.08
N TYR A 181 -1.38 -0.94 -23.81
CA TYR A 181 -0.33 -1.81 -23.27
C TYR A 181 0.93 -1.01 -22.90
N GLY A 182 1.31 -0.03 -23.71
CA GLY A 182 2.41 0.88 -23.42
C GLY A 182 2.20 1.64 -22.11
N LEU A 183 0.99 2.19 -21.90
CA LEU A 183 0.63 2.85 -20.64
C LEU A 183 0.68 1.89 -19.45
N ALA A 184 0.13 0.68 -19.59
CA ALA A 184 0.17 -0.32 -18.53
C ALA A 184 1.60 -0.75 -18.17
N ILE A 185 2.48 -0.88 -19.17
CA ILE A 185 3.91 -1.14 -19.00
C ILE A 185 4.58 0.02 -18.27
N ALA A 186 4.31 1.27 -18.66
CA ALA A 186 4.88 2.45 -18.01
C ALA A 186 4.50 2.52 -16.52
N ILE A 187 3.22 2.26 -16.19
CA ILE A 187 2.75 2.18 -14.80
C ILE A 187 3.47 1.05 -14.04
N ALA A 188 3.60 -0.13 -14.65
CA ALA A 188 4.28 -1.26 -14.03
C ALA A 188 5.78 -0.97 -13.78
N VAL A 189 6.45 -0.28 -14.71
CA VAL A 189 7.84 0.16 -14.54
C VAL A 189 7.95 1.18 -13.41
N GLY A 190 7.07 2.18 -13.36
CA GLY A 190 7.04 3.14 -12.26
C GLY A 190 6.87 2.46 -10.90
N LEU A 191 5.93 1.51 -10.79
CA LEU A 191 5.74 0.72 -9.58
C LEU A 191 6.97 -0.13 -9.22
N ALA A 192 7.62 -0.76 -10.22
CA ALA A 192 8.82 -1.54 -9.99
C ALA A 192 10.00 -0.66 -9.51
N LEU A 193 10.14 0.55 -10.06
CA LEU A 193 11.15 1.52 -9.63
C LEU A 193 10.92 1.94 -8.18
N VAL A 194 9.69 2.28 -7.79
CA VAL A 194 9.36 2.59 -6.39
C VAL A 194 9.64 1.39 -5.49
N ALA A 195 9.21 0.19 -5.90
CA ALA A 195 9.38 -1.03 -5.12
C ALA A 195 10.84 -1.42 -4.89
N VAL A 196 11.76 -1.02 -5.77
CA VAL A 196 13.20 -1.25 -5.62
C VAL A 196 13.88 -0.09 -4.89
N SER A 197 13.53 1.14 -5.24
CA SER A 197 14.18 2.33 -4.68
C SER A 197 13.88 2.51 -3.19
N THR A 198 12.64 2.34 -2.73
CA THR A 198 12.29 2.60 -1.32
C THR A 198 13.08 1.70 -0.35
N PRO A 199 13.14 0.36 -0.50
CA PRO A 199 13.95 -0.46 0.39
C PRO A 199 15.46 -0.16 0.32
N ILE A 200 15.98 0.22 -0.85
CA ILE A 200 17.39 0.59 -1.02
C ILE A 200 17.68 1.89 -0.29
N LEU A 201 16.83 2.91 -0.44
CA LEU A 201 16.99 4.19 0.26
C LEU A 201 16.92 3.99 1.77
N THR A 202 15.94 3.25 2.28
CA THR A 202 15.87 2.92 3.72
C THR A 202 17.10 2.16 4.19
N LEU A 203 17.60 1.21 3.40
CA LEU A 203 18.82 0.49 3.75
C LEU A 203 20.04 1.42 3.79
N GLN A 204 20.16 2.33 2.83
CA GLN A 204 21.22 3.33 2.82
C GLN A 204 21.15 4.21 4.06
N GLU A 205 19.98 4.76 4.38
CA GLU A 205 19.76 5.60 5.57
C GLU A 205 20.14 4.88 6.87
N VAL A 206 19.77 3.61 7.01
CA VAL A 206 20.14 2.79 8.17
C VAL A 206 21.63 2.51 8.24
N LEU A 207 22.30 2.32 7.09
CA LEU A 207 23.74 2.07 7.03
C LEU A 207 24.59 3.32 7.26
N THR A 208 24.14 4.48 6.77
CA THR A 208 24.85 5.76 6.91
C THR A 208 24.55 6.44 8.24
N GLY A 209 23.50 6.03 8.95
CA GLY A 209 23.01 6.71 10.15
C GLY A 209 22.50 8.12 9.86
N SER A 210 22.26 8.45 8.58
CA SER A 210 21.58 9.68 8.20
C SER A 210 20.12 9.50 8.58
N GLY A 211 19.55 10.46 9.32
CA GLY A 211 18.10 10.55 9.49
C GLY A 211 17.39 10.59 8.13
N SER A 212 16.06 10.48 8.15
CA SER A 212 15.30 10.35 6.90
C SER A 212 15.67 11.39 5.85
N ALA A 213 15.88 10.96 4.61
CA ALA A 213 16.12 11.84 3.48
C ALA A 213 14.85 12.54 2.96
N ASP A 214 13.69 12.31 3.59
CA ASP A 214 12.43 12.96 3.20
C ASP A 214 12.40 14.44 3.68
N PRO A 215 12.47 15.42 2.76
CA PRO A 215 12.46 16.83 3.13
C PRO A 215 11.18 17.26 3.87
N GLU A 216 10.04 16.56 3.69
CA GLU A 216 8.81 16.85 4.42
C GLU A 216 8.91 16.52 5.93
N MET A 217 9.85 15.66 6.34
CA MET A 217 10.05 15.32 7.75
C MET A 217 10.91 16.35 8.50
N HIS A 218 11.82 17.05 7.83
CA HIS A 218 12.61 18.12 8.45
C HIS A 218 11.80 19.41 8.72
N VAL A 219 10.78 19.69 7.90
CA VAL A 219 9.95 20.90 8.07
C VAL A 219 9.10 20.85 9.34
N ASN A 220 8.64 19.66 9.74
CA ASN A 220 7.83 19.50 10.95
C ASN A 220 8.68 19.62 12.22
N ASP A 221 9.93 19.16 12.22
CA ASP A 221 10.83 19.31 13.36
C ASP A 221 11.19 20.78 13.64
N GLU A 222 11.36 21.60 12.60
CA GLU A 222 11.58 23.04 12.76
C GLU A 222 10.33 23.77 13.25
N ALA A 223 9.14 23.38 12.78
CA ALA A 223 7.86 23.94 13.23
C ALA A 223 7.53 23.56 14.69
N GLN A 224 7.91 22.35 15.12
CA GLN A 224 7.75 21.91 16.51
C GLN A 224 8.76 22.58 17.44
N ARG A 225 10.00 22.81 16.98
CA ARG A 225 11.03 23.56 17.71
C ARG A 225 10.68 25.04 17.87
N ASN A 226 9.96 25.63 16.92
CA ASN A 226 9.53 27.03 16.94
C ASN A 226 8.11 27.25 17.48
N SER A 227 7.46 26.22 18.04
CA SER A 227 6.18 26.41 18.75
C SER A 227 6.39 27.18 20.06
N PRO A 228 5.60 28.22 20.37
CA PRO A 228 5.81 29.12 21.50
C PRO A 228 5.64 28.48 22.89
N THR A 229 5.33 27.19 22.98
CA THR A 229 5.25 26.43 24.23
C THR A 229 6.61 26.01 24.81
N ALA A 230 7.71 26.13 24.06
CA ALA A 230 9.05 25.75 24.54
C ALA A 230 9.79 26.83 25.35
N LEU A 231 9.17 28.00 25.59
CA LEU A 231 9.82 29.14 26.28
C LEU A 231 9.45 29.32 27.77
N THR A 232 8.74 28.37 28.38
CA THR A 232 8.37 28.44 29.81
C THR A 232 8.93 27.29 30.64
N GLU A 233 10.23 27.05 30.56
CA GLU A 233 10.97 26.45 31.67
C GLU A 233 12.08 27.43 32.11
N ILE A 234 11.73 28.30 33.06
CA ILE A 234 12.68 29.08 33.84
C ILE A 234 13.23 28.17 34.94
N PRO A 235 14.55 28.08 35.16
CA PRO A 235 15.12 27.29 36.24
C PRO A 235 14.95 28.04 37.56
N HIS A 236 14.26 27.43 38.53
CA HIS A 236 14.39 27.82 39.93
C HIS A 236 15.39 26.89 40.63
N SER A 237 16.45 27.54 41.10
CA SER A 237 17.45 27.14 42.08
C SER A 237 16.90 26.33 43.26
#